data_AF-A0A073KC12-F1
#
_entry.id   AF-A0A073KC12-F1
#
_cell.length_a   1.000
_cell.length_b   1.000
_cell.length_c   1.000
_cell.angle_alpha   90.00
_cell.angle_beta   90.00
_cell.angle_gamma   90.00
#
_symmetry.space_group_name_H-M   'P 1'
#
loop_
_entity.id
_entity.type
_entity.pdbx_description
1 polymer ?
#
loop_
_entity_poly.entity_id
_entity_poly.type
_entity_poly.pdbx_seq_one_letter_code
_entity_poly.pdbx_strand_id
1 'polypeptide(L)'
;MRDVTPVLAQSLSAFKAYIEEHKLNISHFSYINSGDNLRGYRGLIITVGRWWRNDRYRSIEFYDTINSLVYNGHVSVIQGTWESEDSRMKMKLL
;
A
#
# COMPACT_ATOMS: atom_id res chain seq x y z
N MET A 1 -8.38 -16.56 6.90
CA MET A 1 -7.12 -15.82 6.63
C MET A 1 -7.13 -15.49 5.15
N ARG A 2 -6.70 -14.29 4.73
CA ARG A 2 -6.68 -13.93 3.30
C ARG A 2 -5.28 -14.20 2.75
N ASP A 3 -5.17 -15.02 1.70
CA ASP A 3 -3.89 -15.40 1.07
C ASP A 3 -3.42 -14.38 0.01
N VAL A 4 -3.75 -13.10 0.21
CA VAL A 4 -3.37 -12.01 -0.69
C VAL A 4 -2.53 -10.99 0.06
N THR A 5 -1.58 -10.39 -0.66
CA THR A 5 -0.67 -9.39 -0.13
C THR A 5 -1.35 -8.01 -0.15
N PRO A 6 -1.61 -7.39 1.01
CA PRO A 6 -2.10 -6.02 1.07
C PRO A 6 -1.09 -5.03 0.49
N VAL A 7 -1.59 -4.11 -0.33
CA VAL A 7 -0.82 -3.01 -0.94
C VAL A 7 -1.44 -1.67 -0.55
N LEU A 8 -0.63 -0.80 0.04
CA LEU A 8 -0.97 0.60 0.31
C LEU A 8 -0.51 1.45 -0.87
N ALA A 9 -1.43 2.20 -1.48
CA ALA A 9 -1.16 3.04 -2.64
C ALA A 9 -1.91 4.37 -2.54
N GLN A 10 -1.47 5.39 -3.29
CA GLN A 10 -2.10 6.72 -3.29
C GLN A 10 -3.57 6.69 -3.73
N SER A 11 -3.91 5.78 -4.65
CA SER A 11 -5.27 5.60 -5.19
C SER A 11 -5.44 4.18 -5.75
N LEU A 12 -6.68 3.79 -6.05
CA LEU A 12 -6.95 2.52 -6.74
C LEU A 12 -6.27 2.47 -8.12
N SER A 13 -6.22 3.61 -8.84
CA SER A 13 -5.55 3.71 -10.14
C SER A 13 -4.05 3.49 -10.00
N ALA A 14 -3.40 4.07 -8.98
CA ALA A 14 -1.98 3.85 -8.70
C ALA A 14 -1.68 2.39 -8.35
N PHE A 15 -2.56 1.73 -7.57
CA PHE A 15 -2.46 0.31 -7.31
C PHE A 15 -2.53 -0.52 -8.61
N LYS A 16 -3.52 -0.26 -9.47
CA LYS A 16 -3.66 -0.99 -10.74
C LYS A 16 -2.45 -0.79 -11.66
N ALA A 17 -1.97 0.45 -11.77
CA ALA A 17 -0.78 0.78 -12.55
C ALA A 17 0.47 0.03 -12.06
N TYR A 18 0.67 -0.04 -10.74
CA TYR A 18 1.76 -0.81 -10.14
C TYR A 18 1.69 -2.31 -10.52
N ILE A 19 0.50 -2.91 -10.40
CA ILE A 19 0.29 -4.33 -10.75
C ILE A 19 0.57 -4.58 -12.23
N GLU A 20 0.07 -3.71 -13.11
CA GLU A 20 0.22 -3.84 -14.57
C GLU A 20 1.69 -3.65 -15.01
N GLU A 21 2.35 -2.58 -14.55
CA GLU A 21 3.74 -2.26 -14.92
C GLU A 21 4.70 -3.39 -14.54
N HIS A 22 4.45 -4.04 -13.40
CA HIS A 22 5.31 -5.11 -12.88
C HIS A 22 4.85 -6.51 -13.33
N LYS A 23 3.82 -6.59 -14.18
CA LYS A 23 3.23 -7.86 -14.67
C LYS A 23 2.85 -8.81 -13.52
N LEU A 24 2.36 -8.25 -12.42
CA LEU A 24 1.97 -9.01 -11.24
C LEU A 24 0.59 -9.63 -11.41
N ASN A 25 0.38 -10.81 -10.82
CA ASN A 25 -0.94 -11.41 -10.79
C ASN A 25 -1.83 -10.70 -9.76
N ILE A 26 -2.79 -9.90 -10.23
CA ILE A 26 -3.68 -9.10 -9.38
C ILE A 26 -4.45 -9.94 -8.34
N SER A 27 -4.71 -11.23 -8.59
CA SER A 27 -5.43 -12.09 -7.64
C SER A 27 -4.66 -12.32 -6.33
N HIS A 28 -3.35 -12.07 -6.31
CA HIS A 28 -2.50 -12.19 -5.13
C HIS A 28 -2.34 -10.88 -4.37
N PHE A 29 -2.97 -9.78 -4.79
CA PHE A 29 -2.80 -8.48 -4.16
C PHE A 29 -4.15 -7.82 -3.83
N SER A 30 -4.18 -7.07 -2.75
CA SER A 30 -5.37 -6.34 -2.33
C SER A 30 -5.05 -4.88 -2.07
N TYR A 31 -5.78 -3.99 -2.74
CA TYR A 31 -5.72 -2.57 -2.44
C TYR A 31 -6.41 -2.28 -1.11
N ILE A 32 -5.65 -1.77 -0.16
CA ILE A 32 -6.17 -1.39 1.16
C ILE A 32 -6.51 0.09 1.15
N ASN A 33 -7.69 0.42 1.64
CA ASN A 33 -8.20 1.78 1.68
C ASN A 33 -8.88 2.15 3.00
N SER A 34 -8.78 1.29 4.03
CA SER A 34 -9.29 1.52 5.40
C SER A 34 -8.59 0.58 6.40
N GLY A 35 -8.67 0.91 7.69
CA GLY A 35 -8.02 0.15 8.77
C GLY A 35 -8.68 -1.20 9.02
N ASP A 36 -10.00 -1.27 8.89
CA ASP A 36 -10.76 -2.54 9.02
C ASP A 36 -10.30 -3.60 8.02
N ASN A 37 -9.92 -3.16 6.82
CA ASN A 37 -9.39 -4.06 5.80
C ASN A 37 -8.07 -4.71 6.23
N LEU A 38 -7.28 -4.08 7.10
CA LEU A 38 -5.96 -4.60 7.54
C LEU A 38 -6.05 -5.72 8.59
N ARG A 39 -7.07 -5.71 9.44
CA ARG A 39 -7.17 -6.62 10.61
C ARG A 39 -7.21 -8.12 10.23
N GLY A 40 -7.56 -8.45 8.99
CA GLY A 40 -7.61 -9.82 8.48
C GLY A 40 -6.31 -10.34 7.84
N TYR A 41 -5.28 -9.49 7.72
CA TYR A 41 -4.01 -9.83 7.07
C TYR A 41 -2.92 -10.18 8.07
N ARG A 42 -2.01 -11.05 7.66
CA ARG A 42 -0.79 -11.44 8.37
C ARG A 42 0.36 -11.54 7.37
N GLY A 43 1.60 -11.41 7.83
CA GLY A 43 2.77 -11.54 6.98
C GLY A 43 3.26 -10.20 6.44
N LEU A 44 2.90 -9.84 5.21
CA LEU A 44 3.54 -8.73 4.48
C LEU A 44 2.54 -7.66 4.04
N ILE A 45 2.86 -6.39 4.27
CA ILE A 45 2.22 -5.22 3.64
C ILE A 45 3.23 -4.53 2.73
N ILE A 46 2.85 -4.28 1.48
CA ILE A 46 3.66 -3.51 0.53
C ILE A 46 3.14 -2.08 0.48
N THR A 47 4.03 -1.10 0.58
CA THR A 47 3.69 0.30 0.31
C THR A 47 4.23 0.71 -1.05
N VAL A 48 3.46 1.41 -1.88
CA VAL A 48 3.89 1.84 -3.22
C VAL A 48 3.67 3.33 -3.43
N GLY A 49 4.65 3.99 -4.05
CA GLY A 49 4.63 5.43 -4.30
C GLY A 49 4.34 6.25 -3.06
N ARG A 50 3.60 7.35 -3.27
CA ARG A 50 3.19 8.27 -2.18
C ARG A 50 1.93 7.76 -1.49
N TRP A 51 1.93 6.52 -1.01
CA TRP A 51 0.77 5.88 -0.37
C TRP A 51 0.19 6.75 0.76
N TRP A 52 1.03 7.44 1.54
CA TRP A 52 0.62 8.36 2.61
C TRP A 52 -0.21 9.56 2.13
N ARG A 53 -0.28 9.83 0.82
CA ARG A 53 -1.16 10.85 0.23
C ARG A 53 -2.59 10.36 -0.01
N ASN A 54 -2.88 9.09 0.23
CA ASN A 54 -4.25 8.60 0.18
C ASN A 54 -5.02 9.18 1.37
N ASP A 55 -6.02 10.01 1.11
CA ASP A 55 -6.79 10.69 2.15
C ASP A 55 -7.50 9.72 3.10
N ARG A 56 -7.77 8.50 2.64
CA ARG A 56 -8.39 7.45 3.47
C ARG A 56 -7.46 6.90 4.56
N TYR A 57 -6.16 7.13 4.47
CA TYR A 57 -5.19 6.74 5.50
C TYR A 57 -4.98 7.82 6.56
N ARG A 58 -5.54 9.03 6.39
CA ARG A 58 -5.31 10.16 7.29
C ARG A 58 -5.93 9.99 8.68
N SER A 59 -6.78 8.99 8.90
CA SER A 59 -7.32 8.75 10.23
C SER A 59 -6.23 8.21 11.17
N ILE A 60 -6.23 8.72 12.41
CA ILE A 60 -5.35 8.23 13.48
C ILE A 60 -5.51 6.71 13.64
N GLU A 61 -6.77 6.22 13.57
CA GLU A 61 -7.10 4.79 13.66
C GLU A 61 -6.40 3.92 12.61
N PHE A 62 -6.14 4.43 11.40
CA PHE A 62 -5.47 3.67 10.36
C PHE A 62 -4.00 3.44 10.71
N TYR A 63 -3.30 4.51 11.10
CA TYR A 63 -1.89 4.43 11.52
C TYR A 63 -1.73 3.61 12.79
N ASP A 64 -2.61 3.78 13.78
CA ASP A 64 -2.59 2.99 15.01
C ASP A 64 -2.82 1.50 14.72
N THR A 65 -3.70 1.18 13.77
CA THR A 65 -3.92 -0.22 13.35
C THR A 65 -2.66 -0.79 12.71
N ILE A 66 -2.00 -0.09 11.78
CA ILE A 66 -0.74 -0.55 11.17
C ILE A 66 0.34 -0.73 12.24
N ASN A 67 0.54 0.29 13.08
CA ASN A 67 1.57 0.29 14.12
C ASN A 67 1.35 -0.84 15.11
N SER A 68 0.11 -1.09 15.53
CA SER A 68 -0.25 -2.21 16.39
C SER A 68 0.03 -3.56 15.73
N LEU A 69 -0.32 -3.73 14.46
CA LEU A 69 -0.04 -4.98 13.74
C LEU A 69 1.47 -5.23 13.56
N VAL A 70 2.26 -4.18 13.33
CA VAL A 70 3.73 -4.28 13.25
C VAL A 70 4.33 -4.60 14.61
N TYR A 71 3.94 -3.85 15.65
CA TYR A 71 4.45 -4.02 17.01
C TYR A 71 4.19 -5.43 17.55
N ASN A 72 3.02 -5.99 17.27
CA ASN A 72 2.65 -7.36 17.67
C ASN A 72 3.21 -8.45 16.74
N GLY A 73 4.04 -8.10 15.75
CA GLY A 73 4.64 -9.06 14.82
C GLY A 73 3.65 -9.74 13.87
N HIS A 74 2.42 -9.21 13.73
CA HIS A 74 1.42 -9.77 12.82
C HIS A 74 1.77 -9.51 11.36
N VAL A 75 2.37 -8.35 11.08
CA VAL A 75 2.78 -7.94 9.73
C VAL A 75 4.15 -7.27 9.75
N SER A 76 4.87 -7.39 8.64
CA SER A 76 6.00 -6.53 8.28
C SER A 76 5.56 -5.59 7.17
N VAL A 77 5.93 -4.31 7.27
CA VAL A 77 5.68 -3.31 6.22
C VAL A 77 6.96 -3.14 5.42
N ILE A 78 6.88 -3.35 4.10
CA ILE A 78 8.00 -3.12 3.20
C ILE A 78 7.72 -1.91 2.31
N GLN A 79 8.79 -1.13 2.06
CA GLN A 79 8.73 0.00 1.16
C GLN A 79 9.00 -0.45 -0.27
N GLY A 80 7.98 -0.39 -1.11
CA GLY A 80 8.10 -0.53 -2.55
C GLY A 80 8.61 0.80 -3.14
N THR A 81 9.79 0.76 -3.75
CA THR A 81 10.37 1.89 -4.48
C THR A 81 9.69 2.02 -5.85
N TRP A 82 8.42 2.42 -5.86
CA TRP A 82 7.68 2.70 -7.09
C TRP A 82 7.41 4.19 -7.22
N GLU A 83 7.93 4.79 -8.28
CA GLU A 83 7.67 6.18 -8.63
C GLU A 83 6.65 6.22 -9.77
N SER A 84 5.43 6.67 -9.49
CA SER A 84 4.45 6.95 -10.54
C SER A 84 5.00 7.95 -11.56
N GLU A 85 4.47 7.99 -12.78
CA GLU A 85 4.87 8.99 -13.80
C GLU A 85 4.73 10.45 -13.30
N ASP A 86 3.78 10.73 -12.41
CA ASP A 86 3.64 12.01 -11.68
C ASP A 86 4.90 12.40 -10.88
N SER A 87 5.69 11.42 -10.46
CA SER A 87 6.96 11.62 -9.75
C SER A 87 8.11 11.87 -10.73
N ARG A 88 8.09 11.22 -11.90
CA ARG A 88 9.08 11.42 -12.98
C ARG A 88 8.96 12.79 -13.67
N MET A 89 7.73 13.32 -13.84
CA MET A 89 7.54 14.66 -14.42
C MET A 89 8.14 15.79 -13.55
N LYS A 90 8.17 15.63 -12.21
CA LYS A 90 8.79 16.63 -11.33
C LYS A 90 10.32 16.68 -11.43
N MET A 91 10.99 15.56 -11.71
CA MET A 91 12.45 15.54 -11.88
C MET A 91 12.92 16.16 -13.20
N LYS A 92 12.07 16.23 -14.22
CA LYS A 92 12.41 16.91 -15.50
C LYS A 92 12.29 18.44 -15.43
N LEU A 93 11.71 18.99 -14.37
CA LEU A 93 11.46 20.43 -14.20
C LEU A 93 12.38 21.07 -13.13
N LEU A 94 13.46 20.41 -12.73
CA LEU A 94 14.49 20.93 -11.83
C LEU A 94 15.84 20.98 -12.53
#